data_AF-A0A356AVU5-F1
#
_entry.id   AF-A0A356AVU5-F1
#
_cell.length_a   1.000
_cell.length_b   1.000
_cell.length_c   1.000
_cell.angle_alpha   90.00
_cell.angle_beta   90.00
_cell.angle_gamma   90.00
#
_symmetry.space_group_name_H-M   'P 1'
#
loop_
_entity.id
_entity.type
_entity.pdbx_description
1 polymer ?
#
loop_
_entity_poly.entity_id
_entity_poly.type
_entity_poly.pdbx_seq_one_letter_code
_entity_poly.pdbx_strand_id
1 'polypeptide(L)'
;MIDFCWQLHSRPKEEYVYYENDSIEAVKVVFDKDNIISHKPLDLSEFEKWNQSRFEEAKYCRMQHIRVEKYVHRGQYLEAYAYYNRYVLEPLIVLLRLIYTPAYANYYLIHISQHIPVSERNRLEYFTQIGSLDDIAEKMPQAGQWFDELFEKFDEKSD
;
A
#
# COMPACT_ATOMS: atom_id res chain seq x y z
N MET A 1 8.70 -3.13 24.33
CA MET A 1 9.60 -2.04 23.91
C MET A 1 8.71 -0.81 23.77
N ILE A 2 9.01 0.29 24.46
CA ILE A 2 8.26 1.55 24.32
C ILE A 2 9.14 2.47 23.49
N ASP A 3 8.62 2.93 22.36
CA ASP A 3 9.27 3.97 21.56
C ASP A 3 8.78 5.34 22.07
N PHE A 4 9.72 6.26 22.29
CA PHE A 4 9.44 7.60 22.77
C PHE A 4 9.75 8.60 21.65
N CYS A 5 8.71 9.26 21.16
CA CYS A 5 8.86 10.36 20.22
C CYS A 5 8.93 11.69 20.98
N TRP A 6 10.01 12.47 20.81
CA TRP A 6 10.15 13.79 21.41
C TRP A 6 9.93 14.87 20.35
N GLN A 7 8.93 15.73 20.57
CA GLN A 7 8.68 16.91 19.73
C GLN A 7 9.19 18.20 20.35
N LEU A 8 9.82 19.05 19.53
CA LEU A 8 10.42 20.32 19.95
C LEU A 8 9.52 21.49 19.55
N HIS A 9 9.49 22.53 20.39
CA HIS A 9 8.75 23.78 20.14
C HIS A 9 9.13 24.50 18.85
N SER A 10 10.34 24.28 18.35
CA SER A 10 10.88 24.95 17.18
C SER A 10 10.40 24.36 15.85
N ARG A 11 9.75 23.19 15.86
CA ARG A 11 9.28 22.55 14.63
C ARG A 11 7.90 23.06 14.22
N PRO A 12 7.61 23.18 12.91
CA PRO A 12 6.32 23.68 12.43
C PRO A 12 5.16 22.86 12.99
N LYS A 13 4.06 23.52 13.36
CA LYS A 13 2.91 22.84 13.98
C LYS A 13 2.25 21.86 13.03
N GLU A 14 2.33 22.15 11.74
CA GLU A 14 1.77 21.37 10.64
C GLU A 14 2.48 20.01 10.49
N GLU A 15 3.69 19.84 11.03
CA GLU A 15 4.43 18.58 11.01
C GLU A 15 3.99 17.59 12.10
N TYR A 16 3.14 18.02 13.05
CA TYR A 16 2.69 17.21 14.20
C TYR A 16 1.17 17.20 14.35
N VAL A 17 0.53 17.03 13.21
CA VAL A 17 -0.91 16.87 13.13
C VAL A 17 -1.19 15.38 12.92
N TYR A 18 -1.93 14.80 13.84
CA TYR A 18 -2.38 13.42 13.76
C TYR A 18 -3.85 13.38 13.33
N TYR A 19 -4.24 12.33 12.61
CA TYR A 19 -5.65 12.15 12.27
C TYR A 19 -6.44 11.64 13.48
N GLU A 20 -7.59 12.25 13.74
CA GLU A 20 -8.50 11.78 14.77
C GLU A 20 -8.94 10.34 14.50
N ASN A 21 -8.93 9.51 15.53
CA ASN A 21 -9.34 8.09 15.47
C ASN A 21 -8.53 7.22 14.50
N ASP A 22 -7.32 7.65 14.10
CA ASP A 22 -6.43 6.75 13.39
C ASP A 22 -6.07 5.56 14.28
N SER A 23 -6.18 4.34 13.77
CA SER A 23 -5.94 3.14 14.57
C SER A 23 -4.47 2.70 14.60
N ILE A 24 -3.63 3.27 13.73
CA ILE A 24 -2.27 2.80 13.45
C ILE A 24 -1.24 3.91 13.64
N GLU A 25 -1.45 5.08 13.05
CA GLU A 25 -0.61 6.27 13.24
C GLU A 25 -1.09 7.13 14.43
N ALA A 26 -1.96 6.58 15.29
CA ALA A 26 -2.44 7.27 16.48
C ALA A 26 -1.29 7.61 17.44
N VAL A 27 -1.32 8.83 17.97
CA VAL A 27 -0.44 9.26 19.06
C VAL A 27 -1.16 9.18 20.40
N LYS A 28 -0.48 8.61 21.41
CA LYS A 28 -0.91 8.71 22.80
C LYS A 28 -0.11 9.80 23.50
N VAL A 29 -0.76 10.93 23.78
CA VAL A 29 -0.13 12.06 24.48
C VAL A 29 0.00 11.74 25.97
N VAL A 30 1.24 11.56 26.44
CA VAL A 30 1.53 11.33 27.87
C VAL A 30 1.74 12.67 28.60
N PHE A 31 2.35 13.65 27.93
CA PHE A 31 2.60 14.98 28.44
C PHE A 31 2.72 15.96 27.27
N ASP A 32 1.95 17.04 27.30
CA ASP A 32 2.08 18.18 26.37
C ASP A 32 1.73 19.46 27.13
N LYS A 33 2.74 20.28 27.42
CA LYS A 33 2.59 21.50 28.22
C LYS A 33 2.04 22.66 27.40
N ASP A 34 2.40 22.72 26.13
CA ASP A 34 2.25 23.90 25.28
C ASP A 34 1.29 23.66 24.10
N ASN A 35 0.55 22.54 24.14
CA ASN A 35 -0.37 22.09 23.08
C ASN A 35 0.33 22.04 21.71
N ILE A 36 1.51 21.41 21.68
CA ILE A 36 2.30 21.23 20.46
C ILE A 36 1.68 20.14 19.59
N ILE A 37 1.17 19.06 20.20
CA ILE A 37 0.57 17.93 19.49
C ILE A 37 -0.87 18.30 19.15
N SER A 38 -1.21 18.22 17.87
CA SER A 38 -2.54 18.58 17.38
C SER A 38 -3.17 17.42 16.64
N HIS A 39 -4.50 17.46 16.58
CA HIS A 39 -5.29 16.49 15.84
C HIS A 39 -6.13 17.22 14.80
N LYS A 40 -6.37 16.57 13.65
CA LYS A 40 -7.32 17.05 12.64
C LYS A 40 -8.24 15.91 12.20
N PRO A 41 -9.47 16.23 11.77
CA PRO A 41 -10.31 15.24 11.10
C PRO A 41 -9.62 14.75 9.82
N LEU A 42 -9.82 13.47 9.50
CA LEU A 42 -9.36 12.92 8.23
C LEU A 42 -10.28 13.36 7.10
N ASP A 43 -9.74 14.16 6.18
CA ASP A 43 -10.40 14.54 4.94
C ASP A 43 -9.75 13.79 3.77
N LEU A 44 -10.47 12.83 3.21
CA LEU A 44 -9.98 12.03 2.09
C LEU A 44 -9.85 12.82 0.79
N SER A 45 -10.54 13.97 0.66
CA SER A 45 -10.42 14.82 -0.52
C SER A 45 -9.02 15.44 -0.66
N GLU A 46 -8.29 15.60 0.45
CA GLU A 46 -6.88 16.04 0.45
C GLU A 46 -5.98 15.09 -0.36
N PHE A 47 -6.36 13.82 -0.49
CA PHE A 47 -5.57 12.77 -1.11
C PHE A 47 -5.99 12.42 -2.53
N GLU A 48 -7.14 12.92 -3.00
CA GLU A 48 -7.80 12.47 -4.24
C GLU A 48 -6.86 12.57 -5.46
N LYS A 49 -6.24 13.74 -5.66
CA LYS A 49 -5.31 13.96 -6.78
C LYS A 49 -4.11 13.01 -6.75
N TRP A 50 -3.56 12.75 -5.55
CA TRP A 50 -2.45 11.84 -5.38
C TRP A 50 -2.87 10.39 -5.63
N ASN A 51 -4.02 10.00 -5.10
CA ASN A 51 -4.59 8.67 -5.24
C ASN A 51 -4.92 8.34 -6.70
N GLN A 52 -5.46 9.31 -7.44
CA GLN A 52 -5.67 9.15 -8.89
C GLN A 52 -4.35 8.92 -9.61
N SER A 53 -3.29 9.68 -9.28
CA SER A 53 -1.97 9.48 -9.88
C SER A 53 -1.42 8.07 -9.58
N ARG A 54 -1.61 7.57 -8.36
CA ARG A 54 -1.18 6.22 -7.97
C ARG A 54 -1.98 5.13 -8.68
N PHE A 55 -3.27 5.35 -8.89
CA PHE A 55 -4.12 4.46 -9.67
C PHE A 55 -3.66 4.34 -11.12
N GLU A 56 -3.35 5.47 -11.78
CA GLU A 56 -2.78 5.47 -13.13
C GLU A 56 -1.43 4.76 -13.19
N GLU A 57 -0.56 4.97 -12.20
CA GLU A 57 0.72 4.28 -12.12
C GLU A 57 0.55 2.76 -11.95
N ALA A 58 -0.42 2.31 -11.15
CA ALA A 58 -0.70 0.89 -10.95
C ALA A 58 -1.13 0.21 -12.27
N LYS A 59 -2.02 0.85 -13.04
CA LYS A 59 -2.39 0.39 -14.39
C LYS A 59 -1.16 0.25 -15.30
N TYR A 60 -0.34 1.30 -15.36
CA TYR A 60 0.86 1.29 -16.19
C TYR A 60 1.84 0.19 -15.77
N CYS A 61 2.08 0.02 -14.47
CA CYS A 61 2.96 -1.03 -13.95
C CYS A 61 2.45 -2.43 -14.31
N ARG A 62 1.14 -2.67 -14.18
CA ARG A 62 0.52 -3.94 -14.55
C ARG A 62 0.72 -4.30 -16.03
N MET A 63 0.70 -3.32 -16.94
CA MET A 63 0.97 -3.57 -18.38
C MET A 63 2.38 -4.12 -18.65
N GLN A 64 3.31 -3.98 -17.71
CA GLN A 64 4.69 -4.43 -17.86
C GLN A 64 4.94 -5.87 -17.33
N HIS A 65 3.92 -6.61 -16.90
CA HIS A 65 4.05 -7.97 -16.36
C HIS A 65 4.78 -8.94 -17.31
N ILE A 66 4.69 -8.77 -18.63
CA ILE A 66 5.42 -9.57 -19.64
C ILE A 66 6.94 -9.59 -19.43
N ARG A 67 7.50 -8.58 -18.75
CA ARG A 67 8.91 -8.57 -18.36
C ARG A 67 9.23 -9.67 -17.36
N VAL A 68 8.30 -9.99 -16.46
CA VAL A 68 8.43 -11.11 -15.50
C VAL A 68 8.52 -12.43 -16.26
N GLU A 69 7.57 -12.70 -17.15
CA GLU A 69 7.53 -13.91 -17.98
C GLU A 69 8.83 -14.16 -18.72
N LYS A 70 9.38 -13.10 -19.33
CA LYS A 70 10.65 -13.15 -20.04
C LYS A 70 11.79 -13.69 -19.18
N TYR A 71 11.87 -13.29 -17.91
CA TYR A 71 12.94 -13.74 -17.00
C TYR A 71 12.63 -15.10 -16.38
N VAL A 72 11.36 -15.44 -16.19
CA VAL A 72 10.92 -16.80 -15.83
C VAL A 72 11.37 -17.81 -16.90
N HIS A 73 11.06 -17.55 -18.17
CA HIS A 73 11.45 -18.42 -19.29
C HIS A 73 12.97 -18.56 -19.48
N ARG A 74 13.75 -17.60 -18.98
CA ARG A 74 15.21 -17.63 -19.04
C ARG A 74 15.86 -18.34 -17.87
N GLY A 75 15.10 -18.79 -16.87
CA GLY A 75 15.66 -19.37 -15.65
C GLY A 75 16.34 -18.33 -14.74
N GLN A 76 16.00 -17.05 -14.88
CA GLN A 76 16.67 -15.94 -14.19
C GLN A 76 15.84 -15.47 -12.98
N TYR A 77 16.03 -16.14 -11.84
CA TYR A 77 15.21 -15.92 -10.64
C TYR A 77 15.27 -14.51 -10.08
N LEU A 78 16.46 -13.92 -9.92
CA LEU A 78 16.59 -12.60 -9.28
C LEU A 78 15.89 -11.50 -10.08
N GLU A 79 16.03 -11.54 -11.41
CA GLU A 79 15.38 -10.61 -12.32
C GLU A 79 13.87 -10.85 -12.38
N ALA A 80 13.43 -12.11 -12.44
CA ALA A 80 12.01 -12.45 -12.38
C ALA A 80 11.39 -11.96 -11.07
N TYR A 81 12.05 -12.19 -9.93
CA TYR A 81 11.61 -11.75 -8.61
C TYR A 81 11.55 -10.22 -8.51
N ALA A 82 12.58 -9.51 -8.97
CA ALA A 82 12.59 -8.05 -8.96
C ALA A 82 11.42 -7.48 -9.77
N TYR A 83 11.17 -8.02 -10.97
CA TYR A 83 10.06 -7.57 -11.79
C TYR A 83 8.70 -8.05 -11.30
N TYR A 84 8.60 -9.20 -10.64
CA TYR A 84 7.37 -9.67 -10.01
C TYR A 84 6.94 -8.70 -8.91
N ASN A 85 7.87 -8.28 -8.04
CA ASN A 85 7.61 -7.28 -7.02
C ASN A 85 7.10 -5.96 -7.61
N ARG A 86 7.74 -5.47 -8.68
CA ARG A 86 7.41 -4.16 -9.29
C ARG A 86 6.15 -4.17 -10.16
N TYR A 87 5.93 -5.20 -10.96
CA TYR A 87 4.87 -5.21 -11.99
C TYR A 87 3.69 -6.12 -11.68
N VAL A 88 3.78 -6.94 -10.62
CA VAL A 88 2.68 -7.83 -10.19
C VAL A 88 2.24 -7.48 -8.78
N LEU A 89 3.14 -7.46 -7.79
CA LEU A 89 2.76 -7.20 -6.40
C LEU A 89 2.43 -5.73 -6.12
N GLU A 90 3.29 -4.80 -6.53
CA GLU A 90 3.07 -3.38 -6.28
C GLU A 90 1.71 -2.86 -6.78
N PRO A 91 1.24 -3.16 -8.01
CA PRO A 91 -0.08 -2.69 -8.45
C PRO A 91 -1.23 -3.25 -7.59
N LEU A 92 -1.15 -4.51 -7.12
CA LEU A 92 -2.13 -5.07 -6.19
C LEU A 92 -2.12 -4.33 -4.83
N ILE A 93 -0.94 -4.08 -4.30
CA ILE A 93 -0.76 -3.35 -3.03
C ILE A 93 -1.33 -1.94 -3.15
N VAL A 94 -1.07 -1.24 -4.26
CA VAL A 94 -1.63 0.09 -4.50
C VAL A 94 -3.15 0.06 -4.52
N LEU A 95 -3.78 -0.85 -5.28
CA LEU A 95 -5.25 -0.94 -5.31
C LEU A 95 -5.83 -1.24 -3.93
N LEU A 96 -5.26 -2.18 -3.17
CA LEU A 96 -5.69 -2.46 -1.80
C LEU A 96 -5.62 -1.20 -0.92
N ARG A 97 -4.55 -0.42 -1.04
CA ARG A 97 -4.42 0.84 -0.30
C ARG A 97 -5.48 1.85 -0.72
N LEU A 98 -5.71 2.01 -2.01
CA LEU A 98 -6.72 2.95 -2.50
C LEU A 98 -8.14 2.56 -2.04
N ILE A 99 -8.46 1.26 -2.01
CA ILE A 99 -9.79 0.76 -1.64
C ILE A 99 -10.06 0.88 -0.13
N TYR A 100 -9.06 0.61 0.70
CA TYR A 100 -9.24 0.45 2.15
C TYR A 100 -8.59 1.54 3.00
N THR A 101 -7.47 2.11 2.55
CA THR A 101 -6.70 3.12 3.30
C THR A 101 -6.14 4.22 2.39
N PRO A 102 -7.00 5.00 1.72
CA PRO A 102 -6.59 6.00 0.73
C PRO A 102 -5.68 7.11 1.28
N ALA A 103 -5.73 7.40 2.57
CA ALA A 103 -4.81 8.33 3.24
C ALA A 103 -3.35 7.80 3.30
N TYR A 104 -3.18 6.48 3.17
CA TYR A 104 -1.92 5.75 3.31
C TYR A 104 -1.50 5.05 2.00
N ALA A 105 -1.89 5.60 0.85
CA ALA A 105 -1.60 5.02 -0.47
C ALA A 105 -0.10 4.86 -0.78
N ASN A 106 0.76 5.63 -0.12
CA ASN A 106 2.22 5.58 -0.26
C ASN A 106 2.91 4.64 0.75
N TYR A 107 2.18 4.06 1.71
CA TYR A 107 2.79 3.23 2.78
C TYR A 107 3.18 1.83 2.31
N TYR A 108 2.88 1.46 1.06
CA TYR A 108 3.19 0.14 0.51
C TYR A 108 2.70 -0.97 1.45
N LEU A 109 3.56 -1.89 1.92
CA LEU A 109 3.21 -2.96 2.87
C LEU A 109 3.20 -2.52 4.35
N ILE A 110 3.65 -1.32 4.69
CA ILE A 110 3.82 -0.87 6.09
C ILE A 110 2.46 -0.79 6.80
N HIS A 111 2.27 -1.62 7.84
CA HIS A 111 1.00 -1.81 8.55
C HIS A 111 -0.16 -2.40 7.71
N ILE A 112 0.07 -2.88 6.48
CA ILE A 112 -1.04 -3.30 5.60
C ILE A 112 -1.92 -4.39 6.20
N SER A 113 -1.33 -5.32 6.96
CA SER A 113 -2.03 -6.44 7.61
C SER A 113 -3.06 -6.01 8.67
N GLN A 114 -2.98 -4.77 9.16
CA GLN A 114 -3.91 -4.17 10.12
C GLN A 114 -4.95 -3.28 9.42
N HIS A 115 -4.65 -2.88 8.18
CA HIS A 115 -5.39 -1.89 7.39
C HIS A 115 -6.43 -2.49 6.45
N ILE A 116 -6.28 -3.75 6.06
CA ILE A 116 -7.16 -4.41 5.08
C ILE A 116 -7.89 -5.62 5.68
N PRO A 117 -9.02 -6.06 5.10
CA PRO A 117 -9.73 -7.24 5.56
C PRO A 117 -8.86 -8.50 5.54
N VAL A 118 -9.13 -9.41 6.47
CA VAL A 118 -8.38 -10.68 6.61
C VAL A 118 -8.35 -11.49 5.32
N SER A 119 -9.44 -11.49 4.54
CA SER A 119 -9.49 -12.18 3.24
C SER A 119 -8.48 -11.62 2.24
N GLU A 120 -8.40 -10.29 2.12
CA GLU A 120 -7.46 -9.62 1.22
C GLU A 120 -6.02 -9.76 1.71
N ARG A 121 -5.81 -9.70 3.03
CA ARG A 121 -4.50 -9.95 3.64
C ARG A 121 -3.99 -11.35 3.30
N ASN A 122 -4.82 -12.38 3.47
CA ASN A 122 -4.42 -13.76 3.19
C ASN A 122 -4.12 -13.96 1.70
N ARG A 123 -4.89 -13.33 0.79
CA ARG A 123 -4.59 -13.30 -0.65
C ARG A 123 -3.25 -12.61 -0.93
N LEU A 124 -3.01 -11.44 -0.33
CA LEU A 124 -1.74 -10.72 -0.50
C LEU A 124 -0.55 -11.55 -0.02
N GLU A 125 -0.65 -12.17 1.16
CA GLU A 125 0.38 -13.06 1.71
C GLU A 125 0.69 -14.22 0.74
N TYR A 126 -0.34 -14.86 0.17
CA TYR A 126 -0.17 -15.91 -0.84
C TYR A 126 0.67 -15.44 -2.04
N PHE A 127 0.40 -14.26 -2.58
CA PHE A 127 1.16 -13.72 -3.72
C PHE A 127 2.56 -13.27 -3.33
N THR A 128 2.79 -12.77 -2.12
CA THR A 128 4.13 -12.34 -1.67
C THR A 128 5.10 -13.49 -1.39
N GLN A 129 4.58 -14.68 -1.07
CA GLN A 129 5.39 -15.85 -0.75
C GLN A 129 5.90 -16.54 -2.02
N ILE A 130 7.04 -16.09 -2.54
CA ILE A 130 7.68 -16.65 -3.75
C ILE A 130 8.97 -17.39 -3.39
N GLY A 131 8.97 -18.71 -3.54
CA GLY A 131 10.14 -19.57 -3.34
C GLY A 131 10.83 -20.04 -4.62
N SER A 132 10.17 -19.91 -5.79
CA SER A 132 10.69 -20.47 -7.04
C SER A 132 10.24 -19.69 -8.29
N LEU A 133 10.81 -20.01 -9.45
CA LEU A 133 10.32 -19.53 -10.75
C LEU A 133 8.96 -20.12 -11.12
N ASP A 134 8.70 -21.37 -10.71
CA ASP A 134 7.42 -22.04 -10.94
C ASP A 134 6.31 -21.34 -10.13
N ASP A 135 6.60 -20.92 -8.90
CA ASP A 135 5.67 -20.12 -8.08
C ASP A 135 5.28 -18.82 -8.81
N ILE A 136 6.26 -18.14 -9.42
CA ILE A 136 6.00 -16.91 -10.18
C ILE A 136 5.11 -17.22 -11.38
N ALA A 137 5.42 -18.29 -12.12
CA ALA A 137 4.67 -18.69 -13.31
C ALA A 137 3.22 -19.07 -12.99
N GLU A 138 3.00 -19.79 -11.88
CA GLU A 138 1.68 -20.23 -11.43
C GLU A 138 0.85 -19.06 -10.89
N LYS A 139 1.45 -18.21 -10.06
CA LYS A 139 0.72 -17.16 -9.34
C LYS A 139 0.44 -15.93 -10.18
N MET A 140 1.23 -15.65 -11.21
CA MET A 140 1.09 -14.43 -12.00
C MET A 140 -0.27 -14.31 -12.72
N PRO A 141 -0.82 -15.35 -13.39
CA PRO A 141 -2.16 -15.28 -13.96
C PRO A 141 -3.27 -15.05 -12.92
N GLN A 142 -3.12 -15.60 -11.71
CA GLN A 142 -4.08 -15.43 -10.61
C GLN A 142 -4.02 -14.02 -10.02
N ALA A 143 -2.80 -13.48 -9.80
CA ALA A 143 -2.58 -12.07 -9.48
C ALA A 143 -3.12 -11.16 -10.59
N GLY A 144 -3.04 -11.66 -11.83
CA GLY A 144 -3.76 -11.22 -13.01
C GLY A 144 -5.21 -10.86 -12.69
N GLN A 145 -5.99 -11.91 -12.50
CA GLN A 145 -7.43 -11.86 -12.25
C GLN A 145 -7.76 -11.03 -11.00
N TRP A 146 -7.00 -11.17 -9.92
CA TRP A 146 -7.28 -10.43 -8.69
C TRP A 146 -7.08 -8.92 -8.84
N PHE A 147 -6.13 -8.47 -9.67
CA PHE A 147 -6.02 -7.04 -10.00
C PHE A 147 -7.27 -6.54 -10.69
N ASP A 148 -7.82 -7.31 -11.63
CA ASP A 148 -9.01 -6.92 -12.38
C ASP A 148 -10.23 -6.84 -11.42
N GLU A 149 -10.38 -7.80 -10.50
CA GLU A 149 -11.38 -7.74 -9.42
C GLU A 149 -11.22 -6.49 -8.52
N LEU A 150 -10.00 -6.17 -8.11
CA LEU A 150 -9.74 -4.98 -7.29
C LEU A 150 -9.95 -3.68 -8.07
N PHE A 151 -9.65 -3.69 -9.37
CA PHE A 151 -9.85 -2.56 -10.25
C PHE A 151 -11.34 -2.23 -10.35
N GLU A 152 -12.19 -3.20 -10.68
CA GLU A 152 -13.64 -3.05 -10.74
C GLU A 152 -14.20 -2.51 -9.42
N LYS A 153 -13.74 -3.08 -8.30
CA LYS A 153 -14.13 -2.64 -6.95
C LYS A 153 -13.75 -1.19 -6.62
N PHE A 154 -12.65 -0.69 -7.17
CA PHE A 154 -12.24 0.70 -6.98
C PHE A 154 -13.02 1.65 -7.90
N ASP A 155 -13.28 1.22 -9.13
CA ASP A 155 -14.04 1.99 -10.12
C ASP A 155 -15.50 2.18 -9.66
N GLU A 156 -16.15 1.12 -9.17
CA GLU A 156 -17.52 1.16 -8.59
C GLU A 156 -17.65 2.10 -7.37
N LYS A 157 -16.56 2.39 -6.67
CA LYS A 157 -16.54 3.35 -5.55
C LYS A 157 -16.37 4.80 -5.99
N SER A 158 -15.93 5.01 -7.22
CA SER A 158 -15.59 6.32 -7.78
C SER A 158 -16.77 6.97 -8.53
N ASP A 159 -17.82 6.20 -8.80
CA ASP A 159 -19.15 6.65 -9.30
C ASP A 159 -20.10 7.02 -8.14
#